data_AF-A0AA42ZRM5-F1
#
_entry.id   AF-A0AA42ZRM5-F1
#
_cell.length_a   1.000
_cell.length_b   1.000
_cell.length_c   1.000
_cell.angle_alpha   90.00
_cell.angle_beta   90.00
_cell.angle_gamma   90.00
#
_symmetry.space_group_name_H-M   'P 1'
#
loop_
_entity.id
_entity.type
_entity.pdbx_description
1 polymer ?
#
loop_
_entity_poly.entity_id
_entity_poly.type
_entity_poly.pdbx_seq_one_letter_code
_entity_poly.pdbx_strand_id
1 'polypeptide(L)'
;MDFTKKELEDNSKASAKTAAAVDALMPVLRPVIRPLWRIGFIGRFLARTTGGRTGAISRYRKRGEHDRAADLAIETLREYRHQPEGTWRPSGRDYWWMFMSFAAESLEMCDAPEKRDEVIEMARNGVEPFHGYHVALSYLAFSRWKYREGDYDAAIEFAEIAAGADETWAEPDFVLGWYCFVLGIGDAMKHLARAVRKDRRILSRIARDPVCGRHPHIVRKLENLSADDNVTLGDKADVDADDEPAD
;
A
#
# COMPACT_ATOMS: atom_id res chain seq x y z
N MET A 1 7.27 18.81 19.79
CA MET A 1 6.28 17.79 19.34
C MET A 1 6.96 16.43 19.30
N ASP A 2 7.18 15.81 20.46
CA ASP A 2 7.96 14.55 20.61
C ASP A 2 7.09 13.36 21.05
N PHE A 3 5.78 13.57 21.19
CA PHE A 3 4.83 12.59 21.70
C PHE A 3 4.62 11.38 20.77
N THR A 4 4.75 11.57 19.46
CA THR A 4 4.45 10.55 18.46
C THR A 4 5.49 9.42 18.42
N LYS A 5 6.77 9.72 18.67
CA LYS A 5 7.84 8.71 18.63
C LYS A 5 7.76 7.74 19.81
N LYS A 6 7.47 8.27 21.00
CA LYS A 6 7.33 7.47 22.22
C LYS A 6 6.11 6.54 22.15
N GLU A 7 4.99 7.04 21.64
CA GLU A 7 3.75 6.25 21.48
C GLU A 7 3.91 5.13 20.43
N LEU A 8 4.64 5.39 19.33
CA LEU A 8 5.00 4.36 18.35
C LEU A 8 5.92 3.27 18.93
N GLU A 9 6.92 3.66 19.73
CA GLU A 9 7.80 2.70 20.41
C GLU A 9 7.06 1.85 21.43
N ASP A 10 6.16 2.45 22.22
CA ASP A 10 5.40 1.75 23.24
C ASP A 10 4.38 0.79 22.61
N ASN A 11 3.72 1.20 21.52
CA ASN A 11 2.84 0.32 20.74
C ASN A 11 3.61 -0.83 20.08
N SER A 12 4.82 -0.58 19.56
CA SER A 12 5.69 -1.62 19.00
C SER A 12 6.11 -2.65 20.07
N LYS A 13 6.54 -2.18 21.25
CA LYS A 13 6.90 -3.05 22.38
C LYS A 13 5.71 -3.85 22.90
N ALA A 14 4.52 -3.25 22.96
CA ALA A 14 3.28 -3.93 23.36
C ALA A 14 2.91 -5.02 22.36
N SER A 15 2.99 -4.74 21.06
CA SER A 15 2.75 -5.71 19.99
C SER A 15 3.76 -6.87 20.01
N ALA A 16 5.05 -6.58 20.27
CA ALA A 16 6.08 -7.60 20.37
C ALA A 16 5.87 -8.54 21.57
N LYS A 17 5.46 -7.98 22.73
CA LYS A 17 5.13 -8.78 23.92
C LYS A 17 3.91 -9.66 23.72
N THR A 18 2.87 -9.15 23.05
CA THR A 18 1.68 -9.96 22.71
C THR A 18 2.02 -11.06 21.72
N ALA A 19 2.82 -10.78 20.68
CA ALA A 19 3.26 -11.80 19.73
C ALA A 19 4.06 -12.91 20.43
N ALA A 20 5.02 -12.56 21.29
CA ALA A 20 5.81 -13.53 22.05
C ALA A 20 4.95 -14.38 23.01
N ALA A 21 3.96 -13.76 23.67
CA ALA A 21 3.02 -14.48 24.53
C ALA A 21 2.15 -15.47 23.75
N VAL A 22 1.66 -15.07 22.56
CA VAL A 22 0.90 -15.96 21.67
C VAL A 22 1.78 -17.11 21.20
N ASP A 23 3.02 -16.85 20.76
CA ASP A 23 3.95 -17.89 20.32
C ASP A 23 4.29 -18.89 21.44
N ALA A 24 4.42 -18.42 22.69
CA ALA A 24 4.63 -19.28 23.84
C ALA A 24 3.39 -20.15 24.17
N LEU A 25 2.18 -19.62 23.96
CA LEU A 25 0.91 -20.32 24.19
C LEU A 25 0.53 -21.27 23.06
N MET A 26 0.96 -21.01 21.83
CA MET A 26 0.57 -21.78 20.65
C MET A 26 0.88 -23.28 20.74
N PRO A 27 2.04 -23.75 21.25
CA PRO A 27 2.31 -25.18 21.44
C PRO A 27 1.29 -25.87 22.36
N VAL A 28 0.81 -25.18 23.39
CA VAL A 28 -0.16 -25.68 24.38
C VAL A 28 -1.58 -25.65 23.81
N LEU A 29 -1.91 -24.59 23.06
CA LEU A 29 -3.24 -24.43 22.47
C LEU A 29 -3.43 -25.29 21.20
N ARG A 30 -2.37 -25.56 20.44
CA ARG A 30 -2.42 -26.33 19.18
C ARG A 30 -3.14 -27.68 19.29
N PRO A 31 -2.90 -28.55 20.29
CA PRO A 31 -3.62 -29.82 20.42
C PRO A 31 -5.11 -29.65 20.77
N VAL A 32 -5.52 -28.52 21.35
CA VAL A 32 -6.93 -28.22 21.69
C VAL A 32 -7.65 -27.56 20.51
N ILE A 33 -6.97 -26.64 19.83
CA ILE A 33 -7.50 -25.92 18.67
C ILE A 33 -7.65 -26.86 17.46
N ARG A 34 -6.72 -27.78 17.23
CA ARG A 34 -6.73 -28.68 16.07
C ARG A 34 -7.99 -29.55 15.95
N PRO A 35 -8.53 -30.18 17.02
CA PRO A 35 -9.81 -30.88 16.95
C PRO A 35 -11.02 -29.93 16.81
N LEU A 36 -10.99 -28.75 17.44
CA LEU A 36 -12.03 -27.73 17.23
C LEU A 36 -12.12 -27.30 15.75
N TRP A 37 -11.00 -27.25 15.04
CA TRP A 37 -10.96 -26.97 13.60
C TRP A 37 -11.55 -28.08 12.73
N ARG A 38 -11.67 -29.31 13.23
CA ARG A 38 -12.36 -30.41 12.54
C ARG A 38 -13.88 -30.31 12.64
N ILE A 39 -14.38 -29.47 13.55
CA ILE A 39 -15.81 -29.18 13.64
C ILE A 39 -16.15 -28.24 12.48
N GLY A 40 -16.79 -28.78 11.44
CA GLY A 40 -17.09 -28.03 10.20
C GLY A 40 -17.91 -26.75 10.40
N PHE A 41 -18.54 -26.55 11.56
CA PHE A 41 -19.17 -25.29 11.93
C PHE A 41 -18.16 -24.17 12.22
N ILE A 42 -17.11 -24.44 13.01
CA ILE A 42 -16.09 -23.45 13.38
C ILE A 42 -15.28 -23.07 12.14
N GLY A 43 -14.94 -24.03 11.28
CA GLY A 43 -14.26 -23.76 10.01
C GLY A 43 -15.08 -22.84 9.09
N ARG A 44 -16.39 -23.07 8.98
CA ARG A 44 -17.29 -22.21 8.18
C ARG A 44 -17.45 -20.81 8.78
N PHE A 45 -17.50 -20.71 10.11
CA PHE A 45 -17.57 -19.42 10.79
C PHE A 45 -16.28 -18.62 10.57
N LEU A 46 -15.12 -19.23 10.81
CA LEU A 46 -13.82 -18.57 10.61
C LEU A 46 -13.62 -18.15 9.15
N ALA A 47 -14.05 -18.95 8.18
CA ALA A 47 -13.96 -18.62 6.75
C ALA A 47 -14.74 -17.34 6.37
N ARG A 48 -15.73 -16.93 7.18
CA ARG A 48 -16.50 -15.69 6.97
C ARG A 48 -15.90 -14.48 7.69
N THR A 49 -14.94 -14.69 8.59
CA THR A 49 -14.24 -13.57 9.24
C THR A 49 -13.25 -12.91 8.27
N THR A 50 -12.93 -11.65 8.50
CA THR A 50 -11.89 -10.91 7.77
C THR A 50 -10.58 -11.71 7.71
N GLY A 51 -10.09 -12.20 8.85
CA GLY A 51 -8.85 -12.99 8.94
C GLY A 51 -8.93 -14.33 8.19
N GLY A 52 -10.08 -15.00 8.22
CA GLY A 52 -10.28 -16.22 7.44
C GLY A 52 -10.26 -15.97 5.93
N ARG A 53 -10.84 -14.86 5.48
CA ARG A 53 -10.85 -14.45 4.08
C ARG A 53 -9.48 -14.04 3.58
N THR A 54 -8.76 -13.18 4.32
CA THR A 54 -7.38 -12.82 3.97
C THR A 54 -6.48 -14.05 3.92
N GLY A 55 -6.62 -14.97 4.88
CA GLY A 55 -5.91 -16.25 4.90
C GLY A 55 -6.27 -17.18 3.74
N ALA A 56 -7.52 -17.17 3.28
CA ALA A 56 -7.95 -17.93 2.09
C ALA A 56 -7.40 -17.32 0.79
N ILE A 57 -7.52 -16.01 0.60
CA ILE A 57 -6.96 -15.27 -0.55
C ILE A 57 -5.44 -15.52 -0.63
N SER A 58 -4.72 -15.36 0.47
CA SER A 58 -3.27 -15.60 0.52
C SER A 58 -2.91 -17.04 0.13
N ARG A 59 -3.69 -18.03 0.57
CA ARG A 59 -3.48 -19.44 0.20
C ARG A 59 -3.73 -19.68 -1.30
N TYR A 60 -4.77 -19.09 -1.89
CA TYR A 60 -5.02 -19.20 -3.32
C TYR A 60 -3.88 -18.57 -4.14
N ARG A 61 -3.44 -17.36 -3.77
CA ARG A 61 -2.29 -16.69 -4.41
C ARG A 61 -1.01 -17.52 -4.33
N LYS A 62 -0.71 -18.11 -3.17
CA LYS A 62 0.46 -18.98 -3.00
C LYS A 62 0.42 -20.26 -3.83
N ARG A 63 -0.76 -20.69 -4.29
CA ARG A 63 -0.97 -21.85 -5.17
C ARG A 63 -1.02 -21.47 -6.65
N GLY A 64 -0.89 -20.19 -6.99
CA GLY A 64 -1.10 -19.70 -8.37
C GLY A 64 -2.58 -19.65 -8.78
N GLU A 65 -3.52 -19.88 -7.86
CA GLU A 65 -4.97 -19.81 -8.11
C GLU A 65 -5.44 -18.35 -8.05
N HIS A 66 -4.83 -17.46 -8.86
CA HIS A 66 -5.04 -16.01 -8.79
C HIS A 66 -6.49 -15.60 -9.13
N ASP A 67 -7.13 -16.29 -10.06
CA ASP A 67 -8.53 -16.02 -10.43
C ASP A 67 -9.50 -16.25 -9.25
N ARG A 68 -9.32 -17.37 -8.53
CA ARG A 68 -10.09 -17.67 -7.31
C ARG A 68 -9.80 -16.70 -6.17
N ALA A 69 -8.56 -16.21 -6.08
CA ALA A 69 -8.20 -15.20 -5.10
C ALA A 69 -8.91 -13.86 -5.41
N ALA A 70 -8.98 -13.48 -6.69
CA ALA A 70 -9.71 -12.31 -7.14
C ALA A 70 -11.21 -12.46 -6.87
N ASP A 71 -11.82 -13.59 -7.22
CA ASP A 71 -13.25 -13.84 -6.99
C ASP A 71 -13.63 -13.71 -5.53
N LEU A 72 -12.85 -14.32 -4.63
CA LEU A 72 -13.10 -14.22 -3.19
C LEU A 72 -12.92 -12.79 -2.66
N ALA A 73 -11.96 -12.03 -3.19
CA ALA A 73 -11.77 -10.63 -2.82
C ALA A 73 -12.95 -9.77 -3.29
N ILE A 74 -13.41 -9.94 -4.54
CA ILE A 74 -14.54 -9.22 -5.13
C ILE A 74 -15.84 -9.57 -4.39
N GLU A 75 -16.10 -10.84 -4.12
CA GLU A 75 -17.24 -11.29 -3.31
C GLU A 75 -17.22 -10.60 -1.94
N THR A 76 -16.04 -10.55 -1.30
CA THR A 76 -15.87 -9.87 -0.02
C THR A 76 -16.17 -8.37 -0.11
N LEU A 77 -15.69 -7.68 -1.14
CA LEU A 77 -15.96 -6.26 -1.36
C LEU A 77 -17.47 -5.98 -1.48
N ARG A 78 -18.18 -6.82 -2.24
CA ARG A 78 -19.65 -6.72 -2.40
C ARG A 78 -20.35 -6.91 -1.06
N GLU A 79 -19.95 -7.90 -0.28
CA GLU A 79 -20.55 -8.14 1.04
C GLU A 79 -20.31 -7.00 2.02
N TYR A 80 -19.09 -6.46 2.06
CA TYR A 80 -18.79 -5.30 2.90
C TYR A 80 -19.68 -4.13 2.50
N ARG A 81 -19.83 -3.82 1.20
CA ARG A 81 -20.67 -2.72 0.70
C ARG A 81 -22.12 -2.78 1.18
N HIS A 82 -22.66 -3.97 1.42
CA HIS A 82 -24.04 -4.16 1.90
C HIS A 82 -24.17 -4.17 3.43
N GLN A 83 -23.09 -3.99 4.20
CA GLN A 83 -23.18 -3.88 5.64
C GLN A 83 -23.85 -2.55 6.04
N PRO A 84 -24.79 -2.54 7.00
CA PRO A 84 -25.45 -1.32 7.46
C PRO A 84 -24.43 -0.27 7.91
N GLU A 85 -24.60 1.00 7.50
CA GLU A 85 -23.69 2.12 7.80
C GLU A 85 -23.29 2.23 9.28
N GLY A 86 -24.18 1.87 10.21
CA GLY A 86 -23.90 1.84 11.66
C GLY A 86 -23.05 0.66 12.19
N THR A 87 -22.76 -0.34 11.34
CA THR A 87 -21.85 -1.47 11.67
C THR A 87 -20.45 -1.30 11.11
N TRP A 88 -20.22 -0.28 10.28
CA TRP A 88 -18.89 0.10 9.83
C TRP A 88 -18.15 0.75 10.98
N ARG A 89 -17.53 -0.09 11.82
CA ARG A 89 -16.40 0.38 12.63
C ARG A 89 -15.37 0.99 11.67
N PRO A 90 -14.56 1.97 12.11
CA PRO A 90 -13.49 2.54 11.29
C PRO A 90 -12.65 1.48 10.54
N SER A 91 -12.43 0.33 11.18
CA SER A 91 -11.75 -0.84 10.59
C SER A 91 -12.42 -1.44 9.35
N GLY A 92 -13.73 -1.31 9.17
CA GLY A 92 -14.44 -1.83 8.00
C GLY A 92 -14.00 -1.15 6.71
N ARG A 93 -13.70 0.15 6.75
CA ARG A 93 -13.19 0.92 5.61
C ARG A 93 -11.79 0.48 5.22
N ASP A 94 -10.91 0.35 6.19
CA ASP A 94 -9.55 -0.12 5.98
C ASP A 94 -9.56 -1.54 5.38
N TYR A 95 -10.42 -2.41 5.89
CA TYR A 95 -10.58 -3.75 5.33
C TYR A 95 -11.14 -3.76 3.92
N TRP A 96 -12.07 -2.85 3.59
CA TRP A 96 -12.58 -2.74 2.23
C TRP A 96 -11.46 -2.38 1.24
N TRP A 97 -10.66 -1.36 1.54
CA TRP A 97 -9.50 -1.01 0.69
C TRP A 97 -8.42 -2.10 0.69
N MET A 98 -8.21 -2.82 1.79
CA MET A 98 -7.31 -3.98 1.81
C MET A 98 -7.80 -5.10 0.88
N PHE A 99 -9.09 -5.42 0.85
CA PHE A 99 -9.64 -6.40 -0.11
C PHE A 99 -9.61 -5.87 -1.54
N MET A 100 -9.76 -4.56 -1.75
CA MET A 100 -9.58 -3.91 -3.06
C MET A 100 -8.17 -4.16 -3.58
N SER A 101 -7.15 -3.94 -2.74
CA SER A 101 -5.77 -4.18 -3.16
C SER A 101 -5.49 -5.67 -3.41
N PHE A 102 -6.12 -6.58 -2.67
CA PHE A 102 -6.02 -8.02 -2.97
C PHE A 102 -6.67 -8.42 -4.29
N ALA A 103 -7.82 -7.84 -4.63
CA ALA A 103 -8.46 -8.05 -5.92
C ALA A 103 -7.54 -7.54 -7.05
N ALA A 104 -7.03 -6.31 -6.92
CA ALA A 104 -6.14 -5.71 -7.89
C ALA A 104 -4.84 -6.51 -8.09
N GLU A 105 -4.13 -6.87 -7.01
CA GLU A 105 -2.91 -7.69 -7.12
C GLU A 105 -3.16 -9.07 -7.72
N SER A 106 -4.33 -9.66 -7.47
CA SER A 106 -4.67 -10.98 -8.03
C SER A 106 -5.01 -10.89 -9.52
N LEU A 107 -5.74 -9.85 -9.94
CA LEU A 107 -6.11 -9.60 -11.34
C LEU A 107 -4.92 -9.14 -12.21
N GLU A 108 -3.84 -8.65 -11.62
CA GLU A 108 -2.57 -8.42 -12.32
C GLU A 108 -1.99 -9.73 -12.91
N MET A 109 -2.28 -10.86 -12.27
CA MET A 109 -1.80 -12.20 -12.66
C MET A 109 -2.81 -12.98 -13.52
N CYS A 110 -3.95 -12.38 -13.85
CA CYS A 110 -5.03 -13.01 -14.61
C CYS A 110 -5.32 -12.23 -15.89
N ASP A 111 -5.76 -12.93 -16.94
CA ASP A 111 -6.35 -12.30 -18.12
C ASP A 111 -7.87 -12.26 -17.97
N ALA A 112 -8.37 -11.23 -17.27
CA ALA A 112 -9.78 -11.07 -16.93
C ALA A 112 -10.19 -9.58 -16.99
N PRO A 113 -10.25 -8.98 -18.18
CA PRO A 113 -10.50 -7.54 -18.35
C PRO A 113 -11.84 -7.10 -17.76
N GLU A 114 -12.88 -7.92 -17.85
CA GLU A 114 -14.21 -7.58 -17.30
C GLU A 114 -14.18 -7.46 -15.77
N LYS A 115 -13.41 -8.33 -15.10
CA LYS A 115 -13.23 -8.25 -13.64
C LYS A 115 -12.40 -7.03 -13.25
N ARG A 116 -11.46 -6.60 -14.09
CA ARG A 116 -10.67 -5.36 -13.85
C ARG A 116 -11.57 -4.14 -13.90
N ASP A 117 -12.42 -4.04 -14.91
CA ASP A 117 -13.36 -2.92 -15.03
C ASP A 117 -14.38 -2.92 -13.89
N GLU A 118 -14.88 -4.10 -13.47
CA GLU A 118 -15.74 -4.20 -12.29
C GLU A 118 -15.06 -3.65 -11.03
N VAL A 119 -13.79 -4.03 -10.80
CA VAL A 119 -13.02 -3.62 -9.62
C VAL A 119 -12.71 -2.12 -9.64
N ILE A 120 -12.40 -1.55 -10.81
CA ILE A 120 -12.23 -0.10 -10.99
C ILE A 120 -13.53 0.64 -10.64
N GLU A 121 -14.68 0.14 -11.14
CA GLU A 121 -15.97 0.76 -10.86
C GLU A 121 -16.34 0.66 -9.37
N MET A 122 -16.02 -0.46 -8.72
CA MET A 122 -16.15 -0.57 -7.26
C MET A 122 -15.29 0.47 -6.54
N ALA A 123 -14.03 0.66 -6.96
CA ALA A 123 -13.11 1.62 -6.36
C ALA A 123 -13.57 3.08 -6.51
N ARG A 124 -14.05 3.48 -7.69
CA ARG A 124 -14.61 4.82 -7.95
C ARG A 124 -15.81 5.14 -7.05
N ASN A 125 -16.61 4.13 -6.75
CA ASN A 125 -17.74 4.21 -5.82
C ASN A 125 -17.36 3.73 -4.40
N GLY A 126 -16.08 3.74 -4.07
CA GLY A 126 -15.52 3.20 -2.84
C GLY A 126 -15.85 4.04 -1.61
N VAL A 127 -15.42 3.55 -0.44
CA VAL A 127 -15.72 4.21 0.83
C VAL A 127 -14.67 5.28 1.14
N GLU A 128 -15.11 6.50 1.40
CA GLU A 128 -14.25 7.60 1.84
C GLU A 128 -13.71 7.40 3.28
N PRO A 129 -12.49 7.90 3.58
CA PRO A 129 -11.63 8.71 2.73
C PRO A 129 -10.77 7.90 1.74
N PHE A 130 -10.42 8.51 0.61
CA PHE A 130 -9.46 7.97 -0.37
C PHE A 130 -8.02 8.19 0.10
N HIS A 131 -7.67 7.69 1.27
CA HIS A 131 -6.35 7.84 1.88
C HIS A 131 -5.85 6.51 2.45
N GLY A 132 -4.53 6.33 2.44
CA GLY A 132 -3.81 5.19 2.98
C GLY A 132 -3.19 4.29 1.90
N TYR A 133 -2.26 3.46 2.36
CA TYR A 133 -1.46 2.57 1.52
C TYR A 133 -2.28 1.67 0.58
N HIS A 134 -3.38 1.08 1.07
CA HIS A 134 -4.20 0.18 0.27
C HIS A 134 -4.98 0.88 -0.86
N VAL A 135 -5.37 2.14 -0.66
CA VAL A 135 -5.97 2.97 -1.71
C VAL A 135 -4.91 3.21 -2.79
N ALA A 136 -3.73 3.68 -2.37
CA ALA A 136 -2.63 3.95 -3.29
C ALA A 136 -2.24 2.71 -4.10
N LEU A 137 -2.13 1.55 -3.44
CA LEU A 137 -1.76 0.29 -4.07
C LEU A 137 -2.77 -0.16 -5.13
N SER A 138 -4.07 0.00 -4.83
CA SER A 138 -5.16 -0.34 -5.76
C SER A 138 -5.14 0.56 -6.99
N TYR A 139 -5.11 1.88 -6.79
CA TYR A 139 -5.12 2.84 -7.90
C TYR A 139 -3.84 2.78 -8.73
N LEU A 140 -2.69 2.45 -8.14
CA LEU A 140 -1.47 2.22 -8.90
C LEU A 140 -1.59 0.98 -9.82
N ALA A 141 -2.26 -0.08 -9.38
CA ALA A 141 -2.54 -1.23 -10.23
C ALA A 141 -3.47 -0.84 -11.39
N PHE A 142 -4.57 -0.11 -11.12
CA PHE A 142 -5.50 0.37 -12.15
C PHE A 142 -4.80 1.25 -13.19
N SER A 143 -3.92 2.13 -12.73
CA SER A 143 -3.09 2.96 -13.60
C SER A 143 -2.29 2.12 -14.59
N ARG A 144 -1.63 1.06 -14.11
CA ARG A 144 -0.82 0.16 -14.96
C ARG A 144 -1.69 -0.63 -15.94
N TRP A 145 -2.91 -1.00 -15.55
CA TRP A 145 -3.86 -1.67 -16.44
C TRP A 145 -4.24 -0.77 -17.60
N LYS A 146 -4.71 0.44 -17.30
CA LYS A 146 -5.13 1.40 -18.32
C LYS A 146 -3.98 1.82 -19.23
N TYR A 147 -2.76 1.95 -18.69
CA TYR A 147 -1.58 2.18 -19.51
C TYR A 147 -1.34 1.06 -20.53
N ARG A 148 -1.46 -0.21 -20.13
CA ARG A 148 -1.32 -1.37 -21.04
C ARG A 148 -2.44 -1.45 -22.07
N GLU A 149 -3.62 -0.98 -21.73
CA GLU A 149 -4.79 -0.88 -22.63
C GLU A 149 -4.68 0.30 -23.60
N GLY A 150 -3.70 1.20 -23.41
CA GLY A 150 -3.52 2.41 -24.22
C GLY A 150 -4.38 3.60 -23.77
N ASP A 151 -5.13 3.45 -22.67
CA ASP A 151 -5.89 4.53 -22.04
C ASP A 151 -4.98 5.33 -21.11
N TYR A 152 -4.16 6.19 -21.71
CA TYR A 152 -3.13 6.96 -21.00
C TYR A 152 -3.71 8.02 -20.07
N ASP A 153 -4.85 8.61 -20.40
CA ASP A 153 -5.49 9.62 -19.57
C ASP A 153 -5.97 9.01 -18.26
N ALA A 154 -6.69 7.89 -18.31
CA ALA A 154 -7.10 7.17 -17.10
C ALA A 154 -5.89 6.62 -16.33
N ALA A 155 -4.82 6.21 -17.03
CA ALA A 155 -3.60 5.75 -16.37
C ALA A 155 -2.97 6.85 -15.51
N ILE A 156 -2.92 8.08 -16.01
CA ILE A 156 -2.36 9.23 -15.29
C ILE A 156 -3.28 9.61 -14.13
N GLU A 157 -4.59 9.74 -14.38
CA GLU A 157 -5.61 10.05 -13.36
C GLU A 157 -5.47 9.10 -12.15
N PHE A 158 -5.42 7.78 -12.40
CA PHE A 158 -5.26 6.80 -11.33
C PHE A 158 -3.91 6.88 -10.63
N ALA A 159 -2.83 7.19 -11.33
CA ALA A 159 -1.52 7.37 -10.69
C ALA A 159 -1.48 8.65 -9.81
N GLU A 160 -2.20 9.71 -10.19
CA GLU A 160 -2.35 10.92 -9.37
C GLU A 160 -3.16 10.64 -8.11
N ILE A 161 -4.28 9.93 -8.21
CA ILE A 161 -5.05 9.47 -7.04
C ILE A 161 -4.16 8.62 -6.12
N ALA A 162 -3.38 7.69 -6.68
CA ALA A 162 -2.48 6.86 -5.90
C ALA A 162 -1.39 7.69 -5.18
N ALA A 163 -0.83 8.71 -5.84
CA ALA A 163 0.20 9.58 -5.26
C ALA A 163 -0.33 10.46 -4.13
N GLY A 164 -1.60 10.88 -4.21
CA GLY A 164 -2.29 11.65 -3.16
C GLY A 164 -2.82 10.79 -2.02
N ALA A 165 -3.08 9.50 -2.26
CA ALA A 165 -3.60 8.59 -1.24
C ALA A 165 -2.54 8.22 -0.18
N ASP A 166 -1.25 8.14 -0.52
CA ASP A 166 -0.17 7.86 0.43
C ASP A 166 1.05 8.77 0.19
N GLU A 167 1.23 9.75 1.07
CA GLU A 167 2.32 10.72 1.00
C GLU A 167 3.70 10.11 1.35
N THR A 168 3.73 8.94 1.97
CA THR A 168 4.98 8.26 2.33
C THR A 168 5.49 7.33 1.24
N TRP A 169 4.62 6.96 0.30
CA TRP A 169 4.95 5.99 -0.74
C TRP A 169 5.42 6.68 -2.03
N ALA A 170 6.68 6.43 -2.40
CA ALA A 170 7.33 7.06 -3.55
C ALA A 170 6.90 6.49 -4.91
N GLU A 171 6.37 5.26 -4.95
CA GLU A 171 6.15 4.53 -6.20
C GLU A 171 5.17 5.23 -7.16
N PRO A 172 4.01 5.78 -6.72
CA PRO A 172 3.09 6.44 -7.63
C PRO A 172 3.69 7.69 -8.29
N ASP A 173 4.46 8.49 -7.53
CA ASP A 173 5.19 9.64 -8.09
C ASP A 173 6.26 9.21 -9.09
N PHE A 174 6.94 8.08 -8.85
CA PHE A 174 7.86 7.52 -9.82
C PHE A 174 7.14 7.14 -11.13
N VAL A 175 6.00 6.44 -11.02
CA VAL A 175 5.21 6.02 -12.19
C VAL A 175 4.69 7.23 -12.98
N LEU A 176 4.22 8.29 -12.31
CA LEU A 176 3.84 9.54 -12.98
C LEU A 176 5.00 10.16 -13.74
N GLY A 177 6.17 10.28 -13.10
CA GLY A 177 7.36 10.81 -13.75
C GLY A 177 7.80 9.97 -14.95
N TRP A 178 7.64 8.65 -14.85
CA TRP A 178 7.91 7.72 -15.94
C TRP A 178 6.92 7.89 -17.11
N TYR A 179 5.62 8.02 -16.84
CA TYR A 179 4.63 8.32 -17.89
C TYR A 179 4.92 9.63 -18.59
N CYS A 180 5.27 10.68 -17.84
CA CYS A 180 5.66 11.97 -18.42
C CYS A 180 6.81 11.82 -19.42
N PHE A 181 7.80 10.97 -19.14
CA PHE A 181 8.87 10.69 -20.10
C PHE A 181 8.40 9.93 -21.33
N VAL A 182 7.69 8.82 -21.13
CA VAL A 182 7.33 7.94 -22.25
C VAL A 182 6.34 8.60 -23.20
N LEU A 183 5.42 9.38 -22.65
CA LEU A 183 4.35 10.04 -23.42
C LEU A 183 4.75 11.45 -23.87
N GLY A 184 5.84 12.02 -23.35
CA GLY A 184 6.29 13.36 -23.69
C GLY A 184 5.34 14.46 -23.19
N ILE A 185 4.69 14.22 -22.05
CA ILE A 185 3.67 15.11 -21.45
C ILE A 185 4.05 15.51 -20.03
N GLY A 186 3.54 16.65 -19.56
CA GLY A 186 3.70 17.08 -18.18
C GLY A 186 5.16 17.36 -17.77
N ASP A 187 5.42 17.36 -16.46
CA ASP A 187 6.73 17.67 -15.87
C ASP A 187 7.30 16.45 -15.12
N ALA A 188 8.01 15.59 -15.86
CA ALA A 188 8.63 14.39 -15.30
C ALA A 188 9.55 14.71 -14.11
N MET A 189 10.30 15.82 -14.17
CA MET A 189 11.24 16.20 -13.12
C MET A 189 10.52 16.49 -11.80
N LYS A 190 9.38 17.18 -11.85
CA LYS A 190 8.55 17.45 -10.66
C LYS A 190 8.12 16.16 -9.96
N HIS A 191 7.62 15.19 -10.71
CA HIS A 191 7.16 13.91 -10.13
C HIS A 191 8.32 13.07 -9.59
N LEU A 192 9.40 12.91 -10.36
CA LEU A 192 10.56 12.15 -9.91
C LEU A 192 11.25 12.77 -8.70
N ALA A 193 11.32 14.10 -8.61
CA ALA A 193 11.84 14.78 -7.43
C ALA A 193 10.99 14.50 -6.19
N ARG A 194 9.65 14.48 -6.32
CA ARG A 194 8.76 14.08 -5.21
C ARG A 194 9.01 12.63 -4.79
N ALA A 195 9.13 11.71 -5.76
CA ALA A 195 9.44 10.31 -5.46
C ALA A 195 10.75 10.17 -4.66
N VAL A 196 11.82 10.85 -5.07
CA VAL A 196 13.13 10.83 -4.37
C VAL A 196 13.04 11.44 -2.97
N ARG A 197 12.26 12.50 -2.77
CA ARG A 197 12.02 13.07 -1.43
C ARG A 197 11.27 12.11 -0.51
N LYS A 198 10.30 11.36 -1.04
CA LYS A 198 9.54 10.34 -0.29
C LYS A 198 10.41 9.14 0.08
N ASP A 199 11.18 8.60 -0.88
CA ASP A 199 12.13 7.51 -0.64
C ASP A 199 13.36 7.64 -1.54
N ARG A 200 14.49 8.04 -0.95
CA ARG A 200 15.75 8.23 -1.68
C ARG A 200 16.26 6.96 -2.36
N ARG A 201 15.89 5.77 -1.88
CA ARG A 201 16.31 4.50 -2.48
C ARG A 201 15.76 4.35 -3.90
N ILE A 202 14.65 5.03 -4.22
CA ILE A 202 14.06 5.03 -5.56
C ILE A 202 14.98 5.65 -6.61
N LEU A 203 15.92 6.52 -6.22
CA LEU A 203 16.90 7.11 -7.13
C LEU A 203 17.72 6.03 -7.86
N SER A 204 18.13 4.98 -7.14
CA SER A 204 18.85 3.86 -7.74
C SER A 204 18.04 3.12 -8.80
N ARG A 205 16.72 3.05 -8.62
CA ARG A 205 15.79 2.47 -9.59
C ARG A 205 15.60 3.39 -10.79
N ILE A 206 15.40 4.69 -10.56
CA ILE A 206 15.30 5.70 -11.62
C ILE A 206 16.55 5.66 -12.51
N ALA A 207 17.74 5.63 -11.92
CA ALA A 207 19.01 5.62 -12.66
C ALA A 207 19.20 4.36 -13.53
N ARG A 208 18.61 3.22 -13.13
CA ARG A 208 18.69 1.94 -13.84
C ARG A 208 17.54 1.69 -14.81
N ASP A 209 16.50 2.51 -14.77
CA ASP A 209 15.35 2.36 -15.66
C ASP A 209 15.74 2.71 -17.11
N PRO A 210 15.45 1.87 -18.11
CA PRO A 210 15.86 2.10 -19.49
C PRO A 210 15.30 3.37 -20.14
N VAL A 211 14.13 3.84 -19.70
CA VAL A 211 13.53 5.09 -20.19
C VAL A 211 14.26 6.26 -19.53
N CYS A 212 14.34 6.26 -18.19
CA CYS A 212 14.99 7.35 -17.46
C CYS A 212 16.49 7.47 -17.81
N GLY A 213 17.18 6.35 -18.07
CA GLY A 213 18.59 6.32 -18.46
C GLY A 213 18.90 7.04 -19.77
N ARG A 214 17.91 7.24 -20.65
CA ARG A 214 18.04 8.06 -21.87
C ARG A 214 18.08 9.57 -21.55
N HIS A 215 17.78 9.95 -20.32
CA HIS A 215 17.76 11.33 -19.83
C HIS A 215 18.77 11.54 -18.68
N PRO A 216 20.09 11.35 -18.91
CA PRO A 216 21.11 11.36 -17.86
C PRO A 216 21.25 12.72 -17.15
N HIS A 217 20.81 13.81 -17.78
CA HIS A 217 20.79 15.14 -17.17
C HIS A 217 19.75 15.26 -16.05
N ILE A 218 18.61 14.55 -16.16
CA ILE A 218 17.58 14.52 -15.11
C ILE A 218 18.04 13.65 -13.95
N VAL A 219 18.64 12.49 -14.22
CA VAL A 219 19.21 11.62 -13.17
C VAL A 219 20.24 12.40 -12.34
N ARG A 220 21.19 13.09 -12.98
CA ARG A 220 22.17 13.96 -12.28
C ARG A 220 21.52 15.06 -11.46
N LYS A 221 20.44 15.68 -11.97
CA LYS A 221 19.71 16.72 -11.24
C LYS A 221 19.03 16.15 -9.99
N LEU A 222 18.49 14.94 -10.07
CA LEU A 222 17.89 14.24 -8.92
C LEU A 222 18.95 13.82 -7.89
N GLU A 223 20.13 13.38 -8.33
CA GLU A 223 21.28 13.10 -7.46
C GLU A 223 21.68 14.33 -6.65
N ASN A 224 21.83 15.48 -7.31
CA ASN A 224 22.19 16.74 -6.63
C ASN A 224 21.13 17.18 -5.61
N LEU A 225 19.84 17.09 -5.96
CA LEU A 225 18.75 17.39 -5.02
C LEU A 225 18.82 16.52 -3.76
N SER A 226 19.17 15.24 -3.91
CA SER A 226 19.29 14.34 -2.76
C SER A 226 20.49 14.63 -1.86
N ALA A 227 21.53 15.27 -2.41
CA ALA A 227 22.72 15.68 -1.67
C ALA A 227 22.47 16.97 -0.87
N ASP A 228 21.75 17.94 -1.44
CA ASP A 228 21.46 19.22 -0.78
C ASP A 228 20.55 19.06 0.46
N ASP A 229 19.57 18.15 0.40
CA ASP A 229 18.70 17.84 1.54
C ASP A 229 19.46 17.22 2.74
N ASN A 230 20.66 16.67 2.53
CA ASN A 230 21.51 16.17 3.62
C ASN A 230 22.26 17.27 4.36
N VAL A 231 22.59 18.36 3.66
CA VAL A 231 23.33 19.47 4.26
C VAL A 231 22.43 20.22 5.25
N THR A 232 21.14 20.39 4.93
CA THR A 232 20.20 21.14 5.77
C THR A 232 19.74 20.40 7.02
N LEU A 233 19.82 19.07 7.04
CA LEU A 233 19.48 18.25 8.22
C LEU A 233 20.67 18.00 9.16
N GLY A 234 21.91 18.15 8.66
CA GLY A 234 23.14 18.03 9.46
C GLY A 234 23.44 19.25 10.33
N ASP A 235 23.02 20.46 9.92
CA ASP A 235 23.33 21.71 10.61
C ASP A 235 22.41 22.03 11.81
N LYS A 236 21.43 21.18 12.13
CA LYS A 236 20.49 21.39 13.26
C LYS A 236 20.72 20.48 14.47
N ALA A 237 21.79 19.69 14.48
CA ALA A 237 22.03 18.74 15.57
C ALA A 237 22.91 19.28 16.72
N ASP A 238 23.59 20.43 16.55
CA ASP A 238 24.58 20.93 17.52
C ASP A 238 24.34 22.40 17.95
N VAL A 239 23.14 22.72 18.44
CA VAL A 239 22.89 24.03 19.08
C VAL A 239 22.16 23.84 20.41
N ASP A 240 22.94 24.06 21.47
CA ASP A 240 22.59 24.51 22.83
C ASP A 240 21.85 23.52 23.75
N ALA A 241 22.65 22.63 24.35
CA ALA A 241 22.41 22.14 25.71
C ALA A 241 23.53 22.68 26.61
N ASP A 242 23.44 23.93 27.04
CA ASP A 242 24.15 24.43 28.23
C ASP A 242 23.46 25.68 28.79
N ASP A 243 23.46 25.74 30.13
CA ASP A 243 23.12 26.86 31.03
C ASP A 243 21.64 27.16 31.38
N GLU A 244 21.08 26.31 32.26
CA GLU A 244 20.17 26.79 33.32
C GLU A 244 21.01 27.26 34.53
N PRO A 245 20.98 28.54 34.94
CA PRO A 245 21.54 28.96 36.20
C PRO A 245 20.63 28.53 37.36
N ALA A 246 21.24 27.93 38.38
CA ALA A 246 20.59 27.63 39.65
C ALA A 246 20.38 28.92 40.45
N ASP A 247 19.12 29.18 40.82
CA ASP A 247 18.72 30.05 41.94
C ASP A 247 17.88 29.25 42.95
#